data_AF-A0A846Q2Q7-F1
#
_entry.id   AF-A0A846Q2Q7-F1
#
_cell.length_a   1.000
_cell.length_b   1.000
_cell.length_c   1.000
_cell.angle_alpha   90.00
_cell.angle_beta   90.00
_cell.angle_gamma   90.00
#
_symmetry.space_group_name_H-M   'P 1'
#
loop_
_entity.id
_entity.type
_entity.pdbx_description
1 polymer ?
#
loop_
_entity_poly.entity_id
_entity_poly.type
_entity_poly.pdbx_seq_one_letter_code
_entity_poly.pdbx_strand_id
1 'polypeptide(L)'
;MIEKKLDRSGEGFYYRNEETGDEYRRVVGGMGWPFKEKPGFIVVVAEDFAEIPGPGKRRLTVIYEKEDDQIEGIFRKVIEAQRFHWLEGIWGNRSHENMMALIRQFNDEQNKKQGALVHILYAPKCDEPDNLTYYAHIIKKQLTKPRNLYFGPESQFPSYLSALPSEKVKGLVDQWPAIAALGYALAALEVHGPEIPRDKLQKTALMDYDPFADE
;
A
#
# COMPACT_ATOMS: atom_id res chain seq x y z
N MET A 1 11.34 10.31 -8.50
CA MET A 1 10.15 10.98 -7.89
C MET A 1 8.91 10.56 -8.66
N ILE A 2 7.78 10.27 -8.00
CA ILE A 2 6.51 9.95 -8.67
C ILE A 2 5.61 11.18 -8.70
N GLU A 3 5.01 11.47 -9.85
CA GLU A 3 4.01 12.53 -10.00
C GLU A 3 2.63 11.95 -10.33
N LYS A 4 1.58 12.50 -9.71
CA LYS A 4 0.18 12.22 -10.07
C LYS A 4 -0.20 13.10 -11.27
N LYS A 5 -0.61 12.48 -12.37
CA LYS A 5 -0.98 13.12 -13.63
C LYS A 5 -2.43 12.80 -14.00
N LEU A 6 -3.09 13.72 -14.70
CA LEU A 6 -4.40 13.47 -15.30
C LEU A 6 -4.24 12.60 -16.54
N ASP A 7 -5.04 11.54 -16.65
CA ASP A 7 -5.11 10.74 -17.88
C ASP A 7 -5.52 11.63 -19.08
N ARG A 8 -5.09 11.27 -20.29
CA ARG A 8 -5.40 11.98 -21.54
C ARG A 8 -6.90 12.08 -21.81
N SER A 9 -7.67 11.14 -21.29
CA SER A 9 -9.13 11.15 -21.33
C SER A 9 -9.75 12.22 -20.40
N GLY A 10 -8.99 12.70 -19.40
CA GLY A 10 -9.49 13.50 -18.29
C GLY A 10 -10.35 12.70 -17.30
N GLU A 11 -10.46 11.38 -17.48
CA GLU A 11 -11.39 10.50 -16.76
C GLU A 11 -10.75 9.73 -15.61
N GLY A 12 -9.48 10.01 -15.31
CA GLY A 12 -8.72 9.33 -14.27
C GLY A 12 -7.41 10.03 -13.94
N PHE A 13 -6.74 9.53 -12.91
CA PHE A 13 -5.36 9.87 -12.62
C PHE A 13 -4.48 8.64 -12.90
N TYR A 14 -3.26 8.90 -13.34
CA TYR A 14 -2.19 7.93 -13.32
C TYR A 14 -0.99 8.54 -12.59
N TYR A 15 0.00 7.71 -12.32
CA TYR A 15 1.22 8.09 -11.65
C TYR A 15 2.37 7.83 -12.61
N ARG A 16 3.33 8.75 -12.69
CA ARG A 16 4.51 8.59 -13.54
C ARG A 16 5.77 8.73 -12.73
N ASN A 17 6.71 7.81 -12.93
CA ASN A 17 8.07 7.99 -12.46
C ASN A 17 8.81 8.93 -13.41
N GLU A 18 9.21 10.10 -12.92
CA GLU A 18 9.89 11.10 -13.76
C GLU A 18 11.30 10.68 -14.19
N GLU A 19 11.93 9.76 -13.45
CA GLU A 19 13.29 9.29 -13.75
C GLU A 19 13.29 8.17 -14.80
N THR A 20 12.39 7.20 -14.67
CA THR A 20 12.34 6.03 -15.56
C THR A 20 11.34 6.18 -16.70
N GLY A 21 10.36 7.07 -16.55
CA GLY A 21 9.24 7.22 -17.47
C GLY A 21 8.13 6.18 -17.28
N ASP A 22 8.24 5.28 -16.30
CA ASP A 22 7.24 4.24 -16.04
C ASP A 22 5.90 4.84 -15.60
N GLU A 23 4.79 4.27 -16.08
CA GLU A 23 3.43 4.72 -15.80
C GLU A 23 2.65 3.67 -15.01
N TYR A 24 2.04 4.12 -13.91
CA TYR A 24 1.30 3.30 -12.98
C TYR A 24 -0.12 3.81 -12.86
N ARG A 25 -1.11 2.92 -12.82
CA ARG A 25 -2.50 3.32 -12.55
C ARG A 25 -2.80 3.48 -11.06
N ARG A 26 -2.01 2.84 -10.19
CA ARG A 26 -2.13 2.91 -8.73
C ARG A 26 -0.75 2.88 -8.09
N VAL A 27 -0.62 3.59 -6.98
CA VAL A 27 0.55 3.54 -6.09
C VAL A 27 0.03 3.44 -4.67
N VAL A 28 0.48 2.41 -3.94
CA VAL A 28 -0.05 2.07 -2.62
C VAL A 28 1.10 1.80 -1.67
N GLY A 29 1.09 2.47 -0.51
CA GLY A 29 2.06 2.23 0.55
C GLY A 29 1.52 1.31 1.63
N GLY A 30 2.37 0.46 2.19
CA GLY A 30 2.07 -0.34 3.37
C GLY A 30 3.16 -0.21 4.43
N MET A 31 2.78 -0.38 5.70
CA MET A 31 3.69 -0.25 6.84
C MET A 31 3.48 -1.33 7.89
N GLY A 32 4.57 -1.93 8.35
CA GLY A 32 4.62 -2.80 9.51
C GLY A 32 5.31 -2.11 10.69
N TRP A 33 4.73 -2.24 11.88
CA TRP A 33 5.31 -1.72 13.12
C TRP A 33 6.61 -2.45 13.47
N PRO A 34 7.59 -1.78 14.11
CA PRO A 34 8.70 -2.48 14.75
C PRO A 34 8.21 -3.52 15.77
N PHE A 35 8.88 -4.67 15.86
CA PHE A 35 8.52 -5.72 16.80
C PHE A 35 9.74 -6.43 17.38
N LYS A 36 9.94 -6.31 18.70
CA LYS A 36 11.14 -6.79 19.40
C LYS A 36 12.41 -6.24 18.73
N GLU A 37 13.28 -7.12 18.25
CA GLU A 37 14.54 -6.79 17.57
C GLU A 37 14.36 -6.57 16.05
N LYS A 38 13.13 -6.69 15.53
CA LYS A 38 12.86 -6.47 14.10
C LYS A 38 12.50 -5.00 13.87
N PRO A 39 13.17 -4.32 12.92
CA PRO A 39 12.86 -2.94 12.59
C PRO A 39 11.44 -2.84 12.01
N GLY A 40 10.86 -1.64 12.09
CA GLY A 40 9.67 -1.34 11.32
C GLY A 40 9.99 -1.31 9.84
N PHE A 41 8.96 -1.39 9.00
CA PHE A 41 9.16 -1.48 7.57
C PHE A 41 8.09 -0.68 6.81
N ILE A 42 8.51 0.00 5.75
CA ILE A 42 7.64 0.71 4.82
C ILE A 42 7.93 0.21 3.43
N VAL A 43 6.87 -0.02 2.65
CA VAL A 43 6.96 -0.39 1.25
C VAL A 43 5.98 0.44 0.44
N VAL A 44 6.36 0.78 -0.79
CA VAL A 44 5.44 1.33 -1.79
C VAL A 44 5.42 0.39 -2.99
N VAL A 45 4.21 -0.06 -3.33
CA VAL A 45 3.93 -0.91 -4.47
C VAL A 45 3.19 -0.10 -5.51
N ALA A 46 3.71 -0.09 -6.72
CA ALA A 46 3.06 0.48 -7.88
C ALA A 46 2.46 -0.63 -8.74
N GLU A 47 1.32 -0.35 -9.35
CA GLU A 47 0.70 -1.23 -10.35
C GLU A 47 0.74 -0.56 -11.71
N ASP A 48 1.37 -1.22 -12.66
CA ASP A 48 1.54 -0.74 -14.03
C ASP A 48 0.19 -0.43 -14.67
N PHE A 49 0.17 0.60 -15.52
CA PHE A 49 -1.02 0.94 -16.28
C PHE A 49 -1.39 -0.18 -17.28
N ALA A 50 -0.38 -0.72 -17.95
CA ALA A 50 -0.51 -1.77 -18.97
C ALA A 50 -0.81 -3.15 -18.36
N GLU A 51 -1.70 -3.89 -19.02
CA GLU A 51 -1.95 -5.30 -18.68
C GLU A 51 -0.81 -6.20 -19.15
N ILE A 52 -0.55 -7.26 -18.38
CA ILE A 52 0.34 -8.35 -18.77
C ILE A 52 -0.49 -9.51 -19.30
N PRO A 53 0.09 -10.45 -20.09
CA PRO A 53 -0.64 -11.61 -20.59
C PRO A 53 -1.38 -12.38 -19.48
N GLY A 54 -2.71 -12.41 -19.58
CA GLY A 54 -3.61 -13.02 -18.62
C GLY A 54 -4.75 -12.05 -18.26
N PRO A 55 -6.01 -12.53 -18.18
CA PRO A 55 -7.17 -11.64 -18.00
C PRO A 55 -7.06 -10.85 -16.70
N GLY A 56 -7.09 -9.52 -16.82
CA GLY A 56 -7.09 -8.58 -15.69
C GLY A 56 -5.80 -8.53 -14.88
N LYS A 57 -4.71 -9.16 -15.34
CA LYS A 57 -3.43 -9.15 -14.64
C LYS A 57 -2.62 -7.93 -15.03
N ARG A 58 -2.03 -7.29 -14.03
CA ARG A 58 -1.07 -6.20 -14.18
C ARG A 58 0.18 -6.51 -13.41
N ARG A 59 1.29 -5.93 -13.85
CA ARG A 59 2.54 -6.00 -13.13
C ARG A 59 2.44 -5.12 -11.89
N LEU A 60 2.89 -5.67 -10.77
CA LEU A 60 3.10 -4.99 -9.51
C LEU A 60 4.60 -4.85 -9.30
N THR A 61 5.06 -3.68 -8.90
CA THR A 61 6.48 -3.39 -8.70
C THR A 61 6.67 -2.73 -7.34
N VAL A 62 7.56 -3.28 -6.52
CA VAL A 62 8.04 -2.56 -5.33
C VAL A 62 8.99 -1.46 -5.80
N ILE A 63 8.57 -0.20 -5.61
CA ILE A 63 9.31 0.98 -6.08
C ILE A 63 10.00 1.75 -4.95
N TYR A 64 9.67 1.44 -3.70
CA TYR A 64 10.31 2.02 -2.51
C TYR A 64 10.20 1.04 -1.35
N GLU A 65 11.27 0.94 -0.58
CA GLU A 65 11.32 0.21 0.67
C GLU A 65 12.31 0.88 1.61
N LYS A 66 11.95 0.95 2.90
CA LYS A 66 12.85 1.39 3.97
C LYS A 66 12.51 0.66 5.26
N GLU A 67 13.55 0.36 6.01
CA GLU A 67 13.46 -0.08 7.40
C GLU A 67 14.04 0.96 8.36
N ASP A 68 13.60 0.95 9.60
CA ASP A 68 14.15 1.73 10.71
C ASP A 68 13.83 1.02 12.03
N ASP A 69 14.80 1.00 12.94
CA ASP A 69 14.65 0.38 14.25
C ASP A 69 14.01 1.34 15.28
N GLN A 70 13.98 2.64 14.99
CA GLN A 70 13.33 3.66 15.80
C GLN A 70 11.94 3.99 15.26
N ILE A 71 10.97 4.06 16.17
CA ILE A 71 9.57 4.39 15.85
C ILE A 71 9.48 5.76 15.15
N GLU A 72 10.21 6.77 15.64
CA GLU A 72 10.21 8.10 15.02
C GLU A 72 10.86 8.09 13.63
N GLY A 73 11.91 7.28 13.44
CA GLY A 73 12.57 7.11 12.15
C GLY A 73 11.62 6.52 11.10
N ILE A 74 10.81 5.54 11.49
CA ILE A 74 9.71 5.03 10.66
C ILE A 74 8.70 6.12 10.31
N PHE A 75 8.26 6.94 11.28
CA PHE A 75 7.27 8.00 11.00
C PHE A 75 7.77 9.02 9.98
N ARG A 76 9.06 9.38 10.07
CA ARG A 76 9.70 10.27 9.09
C ARG A 76 9.75 9.63 7.70
N LYS A 77 10.06 8.34 7.61
CA LYS A 77 10.04 7.59 6.35
C LYS A 77 8.64 7.42 5.77
N VAL A 78 7.60 7.37 6.60
CA VAL A 78 6.20 7.41 6.14
C VAL A 78 5.89 8.75 5.48
N ILE A 79 6.23 9.86 6.12
CA ILE A 79 6.05 11.20 5.55
C ILE A 79 6.82 11.34 4.23
N GLU A 80 8.06 10.86 4.19
CA GLU A 80 8.88 10.80 3.00
C GLU A 80 8.17 10.04 1.87
N ALA A 81 7.68 8.84 2.17
CA ALA A 81 6.97 8.01 1.19
C ALA A 81 5.68 8.69 0.69
N GLN A 82 4.89 9.27 1.60
CA GLN A 82 3.67 10.00 1.25
C GLN A 82 3.95 11.17 0.31
N ARG A 83 5.02 11.92 0.57
CA ARG A 83 5.42 13.06 -0.24
C ARG A 83 5.95 12.65 -1.61
N PHE A 84 6.91 11.73 -1.66
CA PHE A 84 7.61 11.39 -2.91
C PHE A 84 6.84 10.42 -3.82
N HIS A 85 5.82 9.75 -3.27
CA HIS A 85 4.98 8.80 -3.99
C HIS A 85 3.49 9.21 -4.07
N TRP A 86 3.15 10.45 -3.69
CA TRP A 86 1.79 10.99 -3.74
C TRP A 86 0.75 10.11 -3.04
N LEU A 87 1.09 9.61 -1.85
CA LEU A 87 0.22 8.73 -1.06
C LEU A 87 -0.60 9.55 -0.08
N GLU A 88 -1.93 9.46 -0.17
CA GLU A 88 -2.84 10.08 0.80
C GLU A 88 -2.69 9.47 2.20
N GLY A 89 -2.27 8.21 2.28
CA GLY A 89 -1.97 7.50 3.51
C GLY A 89 -1.25 6.19 3.25
N ILE A 90 -0.79 5.55 4.33
CA ILE A 90 -0.10 4.27 4.31
C ILE A 90 -0.98 3.22 4.99
N TRP A 91 -1.19 2.06 4.37
CA TRP A 91 -1.97 0.98 4.96
C TRP A 91 -1.19 0.28 6.08
N GLY A 92 -1.81 0.16 7.25
CA GLY A 92 -1.20 -0.46 8.43
C GLY A 92 -2.23 -0.98 9.42
N ASN A 93 -1.75 -1.64 10.48
CA ASN A 93 -2.59 -2.10 11.57
C ASN A 93 -2.87 -0.98 12.58
N ARG A 94 -4.07 -0.40 12.55
CA ARG A 94 -4.47 0.66 13.50
C ARG A 94 -5.00 0.13 14.83
N SER A 95 -5.18 -1.18 14.96
CA SER A 95 -5.64 -1.81 16.21
C SER A 95 -4.54 -1.83 17.29
N HIS A 96 -3.31 -1.48 16.93
CA HIS A 96 -2.19 -1.35 17.85
C HIS A 96 -2.23 -0.01 18.62
N GLU A 97 -3.03 0.07 19.68
CA GLU A 97 -3.35 1.31 20.41
C GLU A 97 -2.12 2.13 20.82
N ASN A 98 -1.07 1.44 21.31
CA ASN A 98 0.18 2.08 21.71
C ASN A 98 0.87 2.80 20.54
N MET A 99 0.88 2.18 19.34
CA MET A 99 1.50 2.79 18.16
C MET A 99 0.67 3.96 17.66
N MET A 100 -0.66 3.85 17.73
CA MET A 100 -1.54 4.97 17.38
C MET A 100 -1.43 6.14 18.36
N ALA A 101 -1.17 5.89 19.65
CA ALA A 101 -0.88 6.94 20.62
C ALA A 101 0.43 7.67 20.29
N LEU A 102 1.48 6.94 19.92
CA LEU A 102 2.76 7.52 19.50
C LEU A 102 2.62 8.34 18.21
N ILE A 103 1.80 7.90 17.24
CA ILE A 103 1.50 8.71 16.05
C ILE A 103 0.81 10.01 16.44
N ARG A 104 -0.19 9.97 17.33
CA ARG A 104 -0.89 11.19 17.77
C ARG A 104 0.10 12.18 18.38
N GLN A 105 0.96 11.72 19.28
CA GLN A 105 2.01 12.57 19.87
C GLN A 105 2.93 13.15 18.79
N PHE A 106 3.44 12.31 17.89
CA PHE A 106 4.32 12.76 16.82
C PHE A 106 3.63 13.79 15.91
N ASN A 107 2.39 13.54 15.51
CA ASN A 107 1.62 14.45 14.67
C ASN A 107 1.30 15.78 15.39
N ASP A 108 1.04 15.77 16.70
CA ASP A 108 0.87 17.00 17.48
C ASP A 108 2.14 17.84 17.48
N GLU A 109 3.31 17.20 17.57
CA GLU A 109 4.61 17.87 17.47
C GLU A 109 4.90 18.39 16.06
N GLN A 110 4.54 17.66 15.01
CA GLN A 110 4.66 18.12 13.62
C GLN A 110 3.71 19.28 13.33
N ASN A 111 2.46 19.22 13.81
CA ASN A 111 1.46 20.25 13.58
C ASN A 111 1.87 21.59 14.20
N LYS A 112 2.47 21.59 15.40
CA LYS A 112 3.07 22.79 16.02
C LYS A 112 4.15 23.43 15.14
N LYS A 113 4.82 22.63 14.31
CA LYS A 113 5.86 23.07 13.36
C LYS A 113 5.33 23.27 11.94
N GLN A 114 4.01 23.17 11.73
CA GLN A 114 3.39 23.15 10.40
C GLN A 114 3.99 22.09 9.45
N GLY A 115 4.43 20.97 10.02
CA GLY A 115 5.02 19.86 9.30
C GLY A 115 3.98 18.92 8.69
N ALA A 116 4.45 18.02 7.83
CA ALA A 116 3.63 16.94 7.31
C ALA A 116 3.26 15.94 8.42
N LEU A 117 2.09 15.32 8.29
CA LEU A 117 1.55 14.38 9.26
C LEU A 117 1.63 12.95 8.74
N VAL A 118 1.81 12.01 9.66
CA VAL A 118 1.68 10.58 9.38
C VAL A 118 0.20 10.24 9.29
N HIS A 119 -0.23 9.67 8.16
CA HIS A 119 -1.59 9.18 7.98
C HIS A 119 -1.60 7.67 7.72
N ILE A 120 -2.14 6.91 8.67
CA ILE A 120 -2.28 5.46 8.57
C ILE A 120 -3.73 5.08 8.25
N LEU A 121 -3.90 4.32 7.17
CA LEU A 121 -5.16 3.72 6.74
C LEU A 121 -5.32 2.33 7.35
N TYR A 122 -6.57 1.89 7.53
CA TYR A 122 -6.86 0.58 8.15
C TYR A 122 -6.68 -0.54 7.14
N ALA A 123 -5.59 -1.32 7.26
CA ALA A 123 -5.31 -2.37 6.29
C ALA A 123 -6.41 -3.47 6.29
N PRO A 124 -6.84 -3.97 5.11
CA PRO A 124 -7.87 -4.99 5.05
C PRO A 124 -7.46 -6.24 5.84
N LYS A 125 -8.29 -6.68 6.79
CA LYS A 125 -8.10 -7.88 7.63
C LYS A 125 -6.90 -7.84 8.59
N CYS A 126 -6.40 -6.65 8.94
CA CYS A 126 -5.21 -6.54 9.80
C CYS A 126 -5.45 -6.97 11.25
N ASP A 127 -6.70 -7.01 11.69
CA ASP A 127 -7.17 -7.42 13.02
C ASP A 127 -7.66 -8.86 13.09
N GLU A 128 -7.72 -9.59 11.97
CA GLU A 128 -8.13 -11.00 11.97
C GLU A 128 -7.06 -11.88 12.67
N PRO A 129 -7.44 -12.86 13.50
CA PRO A 129 -6.48 -13.73 14.19
C PRO A 129 -5.55 -14.54 13.28
N ASP A 130 -5.94 -14.77 12.03
CA ASP A 130 -5.20 -15.49 10.99
C ASP A 130 -4.61 -14.56 9.91
N ASN A 131 -4.49 -13.26 10.22
CA ASN A 131 -4.00 -12.23 9.31
C ASN A 131 -2.66 -12.59 8.63
N LEU A 132 -1.72 -13.22 9.34
CA LEU A 132 -0.44 -13.65 8.79
C LEU A 132 -0.60 -14.67 7.67
N THR A 133 -1.51 -15.64 7.85
CA THR A 133 -1.80 -16.64 6.81
C THR A 133 -2.44 -15.97 5.59
N TYR A 134 -3.37 -15.05 5.81
CA TYR A 134 -4.01 -14.27 4.75
C TYR A 134 -2.98 -13.47 3.92
N TYR A 135 -2.13 -12.66 4.56
CA TYR A 135 -1.14 -11.85 3.85
C TYR A 135 -0.05 -12.70 3.19
N ALA A 136 0.43 -13.76 3.85
CA ALA A 136 1.37 -14.69 3.25
C ALA A 136 0.78 -15.35 2.00
N HIS A 137 -0.52 -15.69 2.02
CA HIS A 137 -1.21 -16.23 0.86
C HIS A 137 -1.27 -15.23 -0.31
N ILE A 138 -1.64 -13.97 -0.04
CA ILE A 138 -1.67 -12.91 -1.06
C ILE A 138 -0.29 -12.70 -1.68
N ILE A 139 0.76 -12.59 -0.85
CA ILE A 139 2.12 -12.42 -1.34
C ILE A 139 2.54 -13.61 -2.21
N LYS A 140 2.32 -14.85 -1.74
CA LYS A 140 2.62 -16.07 -2.50
C LYS A 140 1.85 -16.11 -3.83
N LYS A 141 0.57 -15.72 -3.85
CA LYS A 141 -0.26 -15.64 -5.06
C LYS A 141 0.37 -14.71 -6.11
N GLN A 142 0.95 -13.58 -5.71
CA GLN A 142 1.58 -12.64 -6.66
C GLN A 142 2.98 -13.09 -7.14
N LEU A 143 3.65 -13.97 -6.39
CA LEU A 143 4.97 -14.49 -6.73
C LEU A 143 4.93 -15.80 -7.53
N THR A 144 3.83 -16.55 -7.43
CA THR A 144 3.64 -17.83 -8.14
C THR A 144 3.35 -17.59 -9.62
N LYS A 145 3.76 -18.53 -10.49
CA LYS A 145 3.62 -18.37 -11.95
C LYS A 145 2.14 -18.30 -12.42
N PRO A 146 1.80 -17.39 -13.35
CA PRO A 146 2.64 -16.32 -13.88
C PRO A 146 2.82 -15.22 -12.82
N ARG A 147 4.08 -14.84 -12.60
CA ARG A 147 4.51 -13.89 -11.57
C ARG A 147 4.03 -12.49 -11.94
N ASN A 148 3.41 -11.82 -10.97
CA ASN A 148 2.90 -10.48 -11.13
C ASN A 148 3.66 -9.45 -10.26
N LEU A 149 4.27 -9.86 -9.15
CA LEU A 149 5.01 -8.97 -8.24
C LEU A 149 6.51 -9.00 -8.49
N TYR A 150 7.10 -7.86 -8.82
CA TYR A 150 8.51 -7.66 -9.12
C TYR A 150 9.17 -6.78 -8.06
N PHE A 151 10.45 -7.06 -7.82
CA PHE A 151 11.28 -6.35 -6.85
C PHE A 151 12.41 -5.66 -7.62
N GLY A 152 12.77 -4.45 -7.22
CA GLY A 152 13.95 -3.77 -7.74
C GLY A 152 15.24 -4.54 -7.42
N PRO A 153 16.35 -4.27 -8.13
CA PRO A 153 17.61 -4.97 -7.94
C PRO A 153 18.18 -4.84 -6.52
N GLU A 154 17.93 -3.71 -5.87
CA GLU A 154 18.39 -3.41 -4.50
C GLU A 154 17.38 -3.83 -3.41
N SER A 155 16.34 -4.59 -3.77
CA SER A 155 15.28 -4.94 -2.82
C SER A 155 15.73 -6.02 -1.83
N GLN A 156 15.42 -5.81 -0.56
CA GLN A 156 15.64 -6.70 0.56
C GLN A 156 14.47 -7.69 0.76
N PHE A 157 13.34 -7.53 0.05
CA PHE A 157 12.20 -8.44 0.14
C PHE A 157 12.54 -9.92 -0.12
N PRO A 158 13.37 -10.29 -1.11
CA PRO A 158 13.73 -11.68 -1.33
C PRO A 158 14.26 -12.36 -0.07
N SER A 159 15.07 -11.68 0.77
CA SER A 159 15.54 -12.23 2.04
C SER A 159 14.41 -12.42 3.06
N TYR A 160 13.52 -11.44 3.26
CA TYR A 160 12.41 -11.59 4.21
C TYR A 160 11.42 -12.68 3.78
N LEU A 161 11.18 -12.81 2.47
CA LEU A 161 10.29 -13.83 1.91
C LEU A 161 10.88 -15.23 2.00
N SER A 162 12.20 -15.38 1.91
CA SER A 162 12.86 -16.67 2.14
C SER A 162 12.69 -17.18 3.58
N ALA A 163 12.55 -16.25 4.53
CA ALA A 163 12.34 -16.54 5.94
C ALA A 163 10.86 -16.85 6.28
N LEU A 164 9.93 -16.66 5.35
CA LEU A 164 8.54 -17.06 5.54
C LEU A 164 8.42 -18.59 5.48
N PRO A 165 7.92 -19.24 6.54
CA PRO A 165 7.73 -20.67 6.52
C PRO A 165 6.77 -21.10 5.38
N SER A 166 7.06 -22.24 4.77
CA SER A 166 6.28 -22.80 3.66
C SER A 166 4.88 -23.24 4.10
N GLU A 167 4.68 -23.59 5.38
CA GLU A 167 3.44 -24.14 5.95
C GLU A 167 2.69 -23.16 6.88
N LYS A 168 1.43 -23.49 7.21
CA LYS A 168 0.47 -22.71 8.03
C LYS A 168 1.15 -21.96 9.19
N VAL A 169 1.56 -20.73 8.93
CA VAL A 169 2.29 -19.92 9.91
C VAL A 169 1.28 -19.49 10.97
N LYS A 170 1.51 -19.94 12.20
CA LYS A 170 0.76 -19.46 13.36
C LYS A 170 1.40 -18.19 13.88
N GLY A 171 0.58 -17.22 14.26
CA GLY A 171 1.04 -15.95 14.83
C GLY A 171 0.40 -14.75 14.14
N LEU A 172 0.73 -13.57 14.65
CA LEU A 172 0.26 -12.30 14.13
C LEU A 172 1.23 -11.75 13.10
N VAL A 173 0.70 -11.11 12.06
CA VAL A 173 1.52 -10.49 11.02
C VAL A 173 2.45 -9.40 11.56
N ASP A 174 2.06 -8.74 12.66
CA ASP A 174 2.86 -7.72 13.36
C ASP A 174 4.23 -8.24 13.82
N GLN A 175 4.39 -9.56 13.99
CA GLN A 175 5.68 -10.17 14.32
C GLN A 175 6.65 -10.21 13.12
N TRP A 176 6.21 -9.79 11.94
CA TRP A 176 6.90 -9.83 10.67
C TRP A 176 6.73 -8.50 9.92
N PRO A 177 7.40 -7.42 10.34
CA PRO A 177 7.09 -6.06 9.88
C PRO A 177 7.16 -5.88 8.36
N ALA A 178 8.18 -6.44 7.70
CA ALA A 178 8.30 -6.41 6.23
C ALA A 178 7.12 -7.13 5.54
N ILE A 179 6.71 -8.29 6.07
CA ILE A 179 5.60 -9.07 5.53
C ILE A 179 4.27 -8.36 5.76
N ALA A 180 4.08 -7.74 6.93
CA ALA A 180 2.93 -6.90 7.23
C ALA A 180 2.83 -5.75 6.24
N ALA A 181 3.92 -4.98 6.06
CA ALA A 181 3.96 -3.85 5.14
C ALA A 181 3.55 -4.25 3.71
N LEU A 182 4.17 -5.29 3.15
CA LEU A 182 3.85 -5.76 1.80
C LEU A 182 2.44 -6.36 1.72
N GLY A 183 2.04 -7.15 2.71
CA GLY A 183 0.72 -7.75 2.82
C GLY A 183 -0.39 -6.71 2.80
N TYR A 184 -0.26 -5.65 3.60
CA TYR A 184 -1.22 -4.55 3.66
C TYR A 184 -1.33 -3.82 2.32
N ALA A 185 -0.21 -3.51 1.68
CA ALA A 185 -0.23 -2.83 0.38
C ALA A 185 -0.91 -3.69 -0.70
N LEU A 186 -0.58 -4.98 -0.76
CA LEU A 186 -1.18 -5.90 -1.73
C LEU A 186 -2.66 -6.17 -1.46
N ALA A 187 -3.05 -6.33 -0.19
CA ALA A 187 -4.45 -6.51 0.18
C ALA A 187 -5.27 -5.26 -0.16
N ALA A 188 -4.73 -4.06 0.07
CA ALA A 188 -5.37 -2.83 -0.34
C ALA A 188 -5.55 -2.74 -1.86
N LEU A 189 -4.56 -3.16 -2.66
CA LEU A 189 -4.67 -3.24 -4.12
C LEU A 189 -5.69 -4.28 -4.60
N GLU A 190 -5.94 -5.34 -3.83
CA GLU A 190 -6.95 -6.37 -4.15
C GLU A 190 -8.37 -5.92 -3.79
N VAL A 191 -8.53 -5.19 -2.68
CA VAL A 191 -9.83 -4.74 -2.15
C VAL A 191 -10.29 -3.42 -2.79
N HIS A 192 -9.38 -2.47 -2.97
CA HIS A 192 -9.72 -1.14 -3.49
C HIS A 192 -9.34 -1.04 -4.96
N GLY A 193 -10.32 -0.81 -5.84
CA GLY A 193 -10.07 -0.54 -7.26
C GLY A 193 -9.28 0.75 -7.51
N PRO A 194 -8.90 1.03 -8.78
CA PRO A 194 -8.32 2.33 -9.13
C PRO A 194 -9.28 3.48 -8.79
N GLU A 195 -8.72 4.60 -8.33
CA GLU A 195 -9.49 5.82 -8.08
C GLU A 195 -10.14 6.29 -9.39
N ILE A 196 -11.47 6.43 -9.37
CA ILE A 196 -12.24 7.07 -10.44
C ILE A 196 -12.53 8.50 -9.97
N PRO A 197 -12.36 9.55 -10.81
CA PRO A 197 -12.63 10.93 -10.43
C PRO A 197 -14.07 11.11 -9.94
N ARG A 198 -14.23 11.89 -8.85
CA ARG A 198 -15.53 12.12 -8.18
C ARG A 198 -16.62 12.67 -9.09
N ASP A 199 -16.26 13.46 -10.11
CA ASP A 199 -17.21 14.08 -11.04
C ASP A 199 -18.01 13.07 -11.87
N LYS A 200 -17.49 11.84 -12.05
CA LYS A 200 -18.22 10.77 -12.74
C LYS A 200 -19.02 9.86 -11.81
N LEU A 201 -18.68 9.72 -10.52
CA LEU A 201 -19.55 9.02 -9.56
C LEU A 201 -20.94 9.66 -9.48
N GLN A 202 -21.03 10.98 -9.65
CA GLN A 202 -22.31 11.68 -9.75
C GLN A 202 -23.02 11.43 -11.09
N LYS A 203 -22.31 11.36 -12.22
CA LYS A 203 -22.91 11.08 -13.53
C LYS A 203 -23.45 9.65 -13.67
N THR A 204 -22.76 8.65 -13.14
CA THR A 204 -23.23 7.26 -13.20
C THR A 204 -24.44 7.06 -12.27
N ALA A 205 -24.41 7.63 -11.06
CA ALA A 205 -25.55 7.60 -10.14
C ALA A 205 -26.79 8.35 -10.66
N LEU A 206 -26.61 9.35 -11.55
CA LEU A 206 -27.69 10.06 -12.24
C LEU A 206 -28.17 9.35 -13.52
N MET A 207 -27.39 8.43 -14.08
CA MET A 207 -27.78 7.64 -15.27
C MET A 207 -28.48 6.33 -14.91
N ASP A 208 -28.23 5.78 -13.72
CA ASP A 208 -28.91 4.57 -13.21
C ASP A 208 -30.25 4.87 -12.51
N TYR A 209 -30.62 6.15 -12.39
CA TYR A 209 -31.94 6.58 -11.90
C TYR A 209 -32.76 7.10 -13.08
N ASP A 210 -33.53 6.21 -13.72
CA ASP A 210 -34.64 6.60 -14.59
C ASP A 210 -35.93 6.63 -13.75
N PRO A 211 -36.41 7.82 -13.32
CA PRO A 211 -37.64 7.93 -12.53
C PRO A 211 -38.90 7.54 -13.31
N PHE A 212 -38.80 7.13 -14.58
CA PHE A 212 -39.90 6.74 -15.45
C PHE A 212 -39.80 5.29 -15.96
N ALA A 213 -38.90 4.47 -15.44
CA ALA A 213 -38.76 3.07 -15.86
C ALA A 213 -39.89 2.13 -15.35
N ASP A 214 -40.78 2.62 -14.49
CA ASP A 214 -41.98 1.92 -14.01
C ASP A 214 -43.26 2.70 -14.38
N GLU A 215 -43.62 2.74 -15.67
CA GLU A 215 -45.01 3.01 -16.13
C GLU A 215 -45.46 1.99 -17.19
#